data_AF-A0A7S1SNB3-F1
#
_entry.id   AF-A0A7S1SNB3-F1
#
_cell.length_a   1.000
_cell.length_b   1.000
_cell.length_c   1.000
_cell.angle_alpha   90.00
_cell.angle_beta   90.00
_cell.angle_gamma   90.00
#
_symmetry.space_group_name_H-M   'P 1'
#
loop_
_entity.id
_entity.type
_entity.pdbx_description
1 polymer ?
#
loop_
_entity_poly.entity_id
_entity_poly.type
_entity_poly.pdbx_seq_one_letter_code
_entity_poly.pdbx_strand_id
1 'polypeptide(L)'
;LYIKVSEVKLLYGPLLACITASKKAFEAMIRQNSPDGKTETFIQRLRTEPTGKEADAYRLWMQEVLQPLNEKAANALFENADLLETDEVEPLLLQLIAHVSANKVILKGWRNGDTDMGKLPITYPDSLLKYVKTEYSRLKQIQAKLLGFPRHPNSKL
;
A
#
# COMPACT_ATOMS: atom_id res chain seq x y z
N LEU A 1 25.85 8.91 8.13
CA LEU A 1 25.63 7.56 8.73
C LEU A 1 24.23 7.45 9.35
N TYR A 2 23.88 8.30 10.32
CA TYR A 2 22.59 8.28 11.02
C TYR A 2 21.36 8.43 10.11
N ILE A 3 21.41 9.32 9.11
CA ILE A 3 20.28 9.58 8.21
C ILE A 3 19.91 8.33 7.39
N LYS A 4 20.88 7.67 6.75
CA LYS A 4 20.65 6.43 5.96
C LYS A 4 20.13 5.25 6.77
N VAL A 5 20.56 5.12 8.03
CA VAL A 5 20.01 4.11 8.93
C VAL A 5 18.56 4.43 9.31
N SER A 6 18.25 5.72 9.48
CA SER A 6 16.92 6.20 9.82
C SER A 6 15.95 6.06 8.64
N GLU A 7 16.37 6.35 7.41
CA GLU A 7 15.58 6.15 6.18
C GLU A 7 15.09 4.70 6.04
N VAL A 8 15.98 3.73 6.25
CA VAL A 8 15.62 2.29 6.20
C VAL A 8 14.66 1.94 7.34
N LYS A 9 14.95 2.38 8.56
CA LYS A 9 14.21 1.96 9.76
C LYS A 9 12.84 2.60 9.87
N LEU A 10 12.76 3.90 9.59
CA LEU A 10 11.59 4.73 9.88
C LEU A 10 10.69 4.93 8.66
N LEU A 11 11.25 4.92 7.45
CA LEU A 11 10.49 5.18 6.22
C LEU A 11 10.37 3.94 5.33
N TYR A 12 11.45 3.53 4.68
CA TYR A 12 11.39 2.52 3.61
C TYR A 12 11.14 1.10 4.11
N GLY A 13 11.54 0.76 5.34
CA GLY A 13 11.21 -0.51 5.98
C GLY A 13 9.71 -0.65 6.26
N PRO A 14 9.10 0.29 7.01
CA PRO A 14 7.64 0.31 7.22
C PRO A 14 6.84 0.36 5.91
N LEU A 15 7.26 1.18 4.93
CA LEU A 15 6.63 1.21 3.60
C LEU A 15 6.67 -0.15 2.93
N LEU A 16 7.85 -0.77 2.84
CA LEU A 16 8.00 -2.07 2.19
C LEU A 16 7.11 -3.13 2.85
N ALA A 17 7.09 -3.17 4.19
CA ALA A 17 6.28 -4.12 4.95
C ALA A 17 4.78 -3.92 4.68
N CYS A 18 4.28 -2.70 4.84
CA CYS A 18 2.85 -2.40 4.71
C CYS A 18 2.35 -2.58 3.28
N ILE A 19 3.08 -2.08 2.28
CA ILE A 19 2.69 -2.17 0.86
C ILE A 19 2.77 -3.62 0.35
N THR A 20 3.75 -4.40 0.81
CA THR A 20 3.81 -5.83 0.48
C THR A 20 2.64 -6.59 1.11
N ALA A 21 2.33 -6.29 2.37
CA ALA A 21 1.23 -6.92 3.09
C ALA A 21 -0.13 -6.57 2.46
N SER A 22 -0.37 -5.30 2.12
CA SER A 22 -1.63 -4.86 1.51
C SER A 22 -1.84 -5.49 0.14
N LYS A 23 -0.78 -5.58 -0.69
CA LYS A 23 -0.84 -6.30 -1.98
C LYS A 23 -1.20 -7.78 -1.79
N LYS A 24 -0.53 -8.48 -0.88
CA LYS A 24 -0.80 -9.90 -0.61
C LYS A 24 -2.19 -10.13 -0.03
N ALA A 25 -2.66 -9.24 0.84
CA ALA A 25 -4.01 -9.27 1.40
C ALA A 25 -5.06 -9.06 0.30
N PHE A 26 -4.85 -8.09 -0.60
CA PHE A 26 -5.73 -7.87 -1.74
C PHE A 26 -5.80 -9.11 -2.65
N GLU A 27 -4.64 -9.69 -3.00
CA GLU A 27 -4.60 -10.93 -3.79
C GLU A 27 -5.33 -12.10 -3.08
N ALA A 28 -5.22 -12.21 -1.76
CA ALA A 28 -5.94 -13.23 -0.99
C ALA A 28 -7.45 -12.99 -0.99
N MET A 29 -7.89 -11.74 -0.80
CA MET A 29 -9.29 -11.34 -0.91
C MET A 29 -9.87 -11.71 -2.28
N ILE A 30 -9.15 -11.40 -3.37
CA ILE A 30 -9.57 -11.75 -4.73
C ILE A 30 -9.70 -13.28 -4.89
N ARG A 31 -8.70 -14.06 -4.46
CA ARG A 31 -8.76 -15.52 -4.54
C ARG A 31 -9.93 -16.14 -3.77
N GLN A 32 -10.28 -15.55 -2.62
CA GLN A 32 -11.34 -16.08 -1.76
C GLN A 32 -12.75 -15.68 -2.25
N ASN A 33 -12.90 -14.48 -2.80
CA ASN A 33 -14.22 -13.88 -3.00
C ASN A 33 -14.58 -13.65 -4.47
N SER A 34 -13.62 -13.70 -5.40
CA SER A 34 -13.91 -13.60 -6.84
C SER A 34 -14.50 -14.90 -7.38
N PRO A 35 -15.59 -14.87 -8.17
CA PRO A 35 -16.21 -16.06 -8.75
C PRO A 35 -15.26 -16.96 -9.55
N ASP A 36 -14.25 -16.36 -10.19
CA ASP A 36 -13.26 -17.04 -11.03
C ASP A 36 -11.81 -16.79 -10.57
N GLY A 37 -11.64 -16.20 -9.37
CA GLY A 37 -10.33 -15.83 -8.83
C GLY A 37 -9.66 -14.64 -9.54
N LYS A 38 -10.35 -13.92 -10.45
CA LYS A 38 -9.78 -12.77 -11.19
C LYS A 38 -10.22 -11.43 -10.61
N THR A 39 -9.33 -10.45 -10.69
CA THR A 39 -9.57 -9.09 -10.20
C THR A 39 -10.63 -8.38 -11.02
N GLU A 40 -10.62 -8.53 -12.34
CA GLU A 40 -11.54 -7.86 -13.26
C GLU A 40 -12.99 -8.29 -13.01
N THR A 41 -13.20 -9.60 -12.89
CA THR A 41 -14.51 -10.18 -12.57
C THR A 41 -15.02 -9.69 -11.21
N PHE A 42 -14.13 -9.65 -10.21
CA PHE A 42 -14.48 -9.14 -8.88
C PHE A 42 -14.89 -7.67 -8.92
N ILE A 43 -14.08 -6.80 -9.55
CA ILE A 43 -14.37 -5.37 -9.69
C ILE A 43 -15.69 -5.15 -10.46
N GLN A 44 -15.94 -5.93 -11.49
CA GLN A 44 -17.20 -5.84 -12.23
C GLN A 44 -18.40 -6.16 -11.32
N ARG A 45 -18.32 -7.20 -10.48
CA ARG A 45 -19.36 -7.53 -9.49
C ARG A 45 -19.57 -6.42 -8.48
N LEU A 46 -18.51 -5.78 -7.97
CA LEU A 46 -18.63 -4.63 -7.06
C LEU A 46 -19.47 -3.49 -7.66
N ARG A 47 -19.42 -3.30 -8.97
CA ARG A 47 -20.16 -2.25 -9.69
C ARG A 47 -21.60 -2.65 -9.99
N THR A 48 -21.82 -3.89 -10.44
CA THR A 48 -23.15 -4.35 -10.87
C THR A 48 -24.01 -4.81 -9.70
N GLU A 49 -23.39 -5.27 -8.61
CA GLU A 49 -24.05 -5.82 -7.42
C GLU A 49 -23.47 -5.21 -6.14
N PRO A 50 -23.69 -3.90 -5.87
CA PRO A 50 -23.08 -3.19 -4.74
C PRO A 50 -23.56 -3.70 -3.36
N THR A 51 -24.65 -4.47 -3.33
CA THR A 51 -25.19 -5.14 -2.13
C THR A 51 -24.96 -6.66 -2.14
N GLY A 52 -24.18 -7.17 -3.11
CA GLY A 52 -23.85 -8.59 -3.22
C GLY A 52 -22.73 -9.03 -2.28
N LYS A 53 -22.51 -10.36 -2.20
CA LYS A 53 -21.50 -10.98 -1.32
C LYS A 53 -20.08 -10.48 -1.59
N GLU A 54 -19.72 -10.21 -2.85
CA GLU A 54 -18.42 -9.66 -3.22
C GLU A 54 -18.22 -8.25 -2.66
N ALA A 55 -19.28 -7.43 -2.67
CA ALA A 55 -19.25 -6.09 -2.13
C ALA A 55 -19.18 -6.08 -0.60
N ASP A 56 -19.90 -6.98 0.07
CA ASP A 56 -19.76 -7.20 1.52
C ASP A 56 -18.35 -7.63 1.90
N ALA A 57 -17.79 -8.61 1.18
CA ALA A 57 -16.41 -9.05 1.38
C ALA A 57 -15.43 -7.90 1.17
N TYR A 58 -15.56 -7.13 0.09
CA TYR A 58 -14.68 -5.99 -0.15
C TYR A 58 -14.75 -4.94 0.97
N ARG A 59 -15.96 -4.58 1.41
CA ARG A 59 -16.14 -3.63 2.53
C ARG A 59 -15.46 -4.12 3.80
N LEU A 60 -15.63 -5.40 4.14
CA LEU A 60 -14.99 -6.01 5.31
C LEU A 60 -13.47 -5.98 5.20
N TRP A 61 -12.91 -6.45 4.08
CA TRP A 61 -11.45 -6.47 3.87
C TRP A 61 -10.84 -5.07 3.84
N MET A 62 -11.53 -4.10 3.26
CA MET A 62 -11.11 -2.71 3.28
C MET A 62 -11.07 -2.14 4.70
N GLN A 63 -12.09 -2.38 5.50
CA GLN A 63 -12.19 -1.88 6.87
C GLN A 63 -11.18 -2.53 7.82
N GLU A 64 -11.03 -3.84 7.74
CA GLU A 64 -10.27 -4.61 8.74
C GLU A 64 -8.79 -4.79 8.38
N VAL A 65 -8.44 -4.74 7.09
CA VAL A 65 -7.11 -5.14 6.62
C VAL A 65 -6.46 -4.10 5.71
N LEU A 66 -7.07 -3.82 4.56
CA LEU A 66 -6.41 -3.07 3.50
C LEU A 66 -6.20 -1.61 3.89
N GLN A 67 -7.25 -0.91 4.35
CA GLN A 67 -7.11 0.48 4.77
C GLN A 67 -6.18 0.63 5.99
N PRO A 68 -6.28 -0.18 7.06
CA PRO A 68 -5.33 -0.09 8.18
C PRO A 68 -3.87 -0.26 7.77
N LEU A 69 -3.56 -1.15 6.82
CA LEU A 69 -2.21 -1.29 6.27
C LEU A 69 -1.78 -0.06 5.46
N ASN A 70 -2.68 0.46 4.63
CA ASN A 70 -2.40 1.65 3.82
C ASN A 70 -2.23 2.90 4.70
N GLU A 71 -2.97 3.03 5.80
CA GLU A 71 -2.83 4.10 6.78
C GLU A 71 -1.48 4.05 7.49
N LYS A 72 -1.00 2.86 7.88
CA LYS A 72 0.35 2.71 8.44
C LYS A 72 1.43 3.15 7.44
N ALA A 73 1.28 2.81 6.16
CA ALA A 73 2.20 3.25 5.11
C ALA A 73 2.16 4.78 4.94
N ALA A 74 0.97 5.38 4.89
CA ALA A 74 0.81 6.84 4.79
C ALA A 74 1.36 7.57 6.01
N ASN A 75 1.14 7.05 7.22
CA ASN A 75 1.68 7.65 8.45
C ASN A 75 3.21 7.64 8.47
N ALA A 76 3.85 6.55 8.03
CA ALA A 76 5.31 6.51 7.90
C ALA A 76 5.85 7.61 6.97
N LEU A 77 5.12 7.93 5.89
CA LEU A 77 5.45 9.06 5.01
C LEU A 77 5.26 10.41 5.70
N PHE A 78 4.12 10.62 6.37
CA PHE A 78 3.85 11.89 7.04
C PHE A 78 4.84 12.19 8.17
N GLU A 79 5.21 11.18 8.94
CA GLU A 79 6.12 11.32 10.09
C GLU A 79 7.58 11.47 9.69
N ASN A 80 7.96 11.04 8.48
CA ASN A 80 9.35 10.93 8.06
C ASN A 80 9.60 11.47 6.65
N ALA A 81 8.80 12.46 6.21
CA ALA A 81 8.92 13.06 4.89
C ALA A 81 10.28 13.76 4.69
N ASP A 82 10.90 14.22 5.78
CA ASP A 82 12.24 14.78 5.82
C ASP A 82 13.34 13.78 5.45
N LEU A 83 13.03 12.47 5.49
CA LEU A 83 13.95 11.41 5.09
C LEU A 83 13.92 11.11 3.57
N LEU A 84 13.10 11.82 2.79
CA LEU A 84 13.14 11.72 1.33
C LEU A 84 14.39 12.45 0.79
N GLU A 85 15.09 11.82 -0.16
CA GLU A 85 16.32 12.38 -0.78
C GLU A 85 16.02 13.44 -1.84
N THR A 86 14.76 13.70 -2.16
CA THR A 86 14.31 14.54 -3.26
C THR A 86 13.64 15.81 -2.73
N ASP A 87 13.81 16.92 -3.46
CA ASP A 87 13.16 18.21 -3.12
C ASP A 87 11.64 18.19 -3.33
N GLU A 88 11.15 17.18 -4.07
CA GLU A 88 9.73 16.93 -4.31
C GLU A 88 9.36 15.52 -3.84
N VAL A 89 8.12 15.36 -3.36
CA VAL A 89 7.61 14.04 -2.98
C VAL A 89 7.26 13.26 -4.25
N GLU A 90 7.79 12.04 -4.36
CA GLU A 90 7.52 11.12 -5.47
C GLU A 90 6.00 10.98 -5.74
N PRO A 91 5.53 11.17 -6.99
CA PRO A 91 4.11 11.09 -7.34
C PRO A 91 3.38 9.81 -6.88
N LEU A 92 4.06 8.66 -6.88
CA LEU A 92 3.46 7.40 -6.38
C LEU A 92 3.16 7.44 -4.87
N LEU A 93 3.97 8.15 -4.09
CA LEU A 93 3.75 8.33 -2.65
C LEU A 93 2.60 9.31 -2.41
N LEU A 94 2.53 10.38 -3.19
CA LEU A 94 1.40 11.32 -3.14
C LEU A 94 0.07 10.65 -3.53
N GLN A 95 0.09 9.81 -4.57
CA GLN A 95 -1.09 9.04 -4.97
C GLN A 95 -1.54 8.07 -3.86
N LEU A 96 -0.61 7.41 -3.15
CA LEU A 96 -0.95 6.58 -1.99
C LEU A 96 -1.64 7.42 -0.91
N ILE A 97 -1.08 8.57 -0.54
CA ILE A 97 -1.65 9.45 0.48
C ILE A 97 -3.06 9.91 0.08
N ALA A 98 -3.24 10.29 -1.18
CA ALA A 98 -4.53 10.71 -1.72
C ALA A 98 -5.55 9.55 -1.69
N HIS A 99 -5.13 8.35 -2.12
CA HIS A 99 -5.96 7.14 -2.05
C HIS A 99 -6.39 6.81 -0.62
N VAL A 100 -5.47 6.84 0.34
CA VAL A 100 -5.75 6.60 1.76
C VAL A 100 -6.74 7.63 2.31
N SER A 101 -6.54 8.90 1.98
CA SER A 101 -7.38 10.00 2.44
C SER A 101 -8.81 9.90 1.88
N ALA A 102 -8.96 9.60 0.59
CA ALA A 102 -10.26 9.38 -0.04
C ALA A 102 -11.00 8.18 0.59
N ASN A 103 -10.30 7.09 0.87
CA ASN A 103 -10.90 5.91 1.49
C ASN A 103 -11.43 6.18 2.90
N LYS A 104 -10.79 7.05 3.70
CA LYS A 104 -11.32 7.42 5.03
C LYS A 104 -12.76 7.95 4.96
N VAL A 105 -13.06 8.76 3.96
CA VAL A 105 -14.41 9.30 3.73
C VAL A 105 -15.39 8.19 3.33
N ILE A 106 -14.99 7.34 2.39
CA ILE A 106 -15.79 6.21 1.92
C ILE A 106 -16.12 5.24 3.05
N LEU A 107 -15.11 4.81 3.81
CA LEU A 107 -15.30 3.88 4.93
C LEU A 107 -16.16 4.50 6.04
N LYS A 108 -16.09 5.82 6.26
CA LYS A 108 -17.00 6.51 7.18
C LYS A 108 -18.44 6.48 6.66
N GLY A 109 -18.66 6.67 5.37
CA GLY A 109 -19.96 6.52 4.73
C GLY A 109 -20.53 5.11 4.91
N TRP A 110 -19.72 4.08 4.66
CA TRP A 110 -20.12 2.68 4.84
C TRP A 110 -20.57 2.36 6.26
N ARG A 111 -19.85 2.86 7.28
CA ARG A 111 -20.27 2.73 8.70
C ARG A 111 -21.58 3.45 9.02
N ASN A 112 -21.96 4.43 8.22
CA ASN A 112 -23.22 5.17 8.37
C ASN A 112 -24.34 4.60 7.48
N GLY A 113 -24.11 3.46 6.80
CA GLY A 113 -25.10 2.79 5.96
C GLY A 113 -25.13 3.23 4.49
N ASP A 114 -24.28 4.17 4.07
CA ASP A 114 -24.08 4.45 2.64
C ASP A 114 -23.23 3.32 2.06
N THR A 115 -23.81 2.37 1.31
CA THR A 115 -23.06 1.26 0.71
C THR A 115 -22.62 1.54 -0.73
N ASP A 116 -22.65 2.80 -1.18
CA ASP A 116 -22.28 3.14 -2.54
C ASP A 116 -20.78 2.87 -2.79
N MET A 117 -20.52 1.99 -3.75
CA MET A 117 -19.18 1.56 -4.18
C MET A 117 -18.67 2.38 -5.37
N GLY A 118 -19.53 3.19 -6.01
CA GLY A 118 -19.21 4.01 -7.19
C GLY A 118 -18.33 5.22 -6.90
N LYS A 119 -17.99 5.46 -5.62
CA LYS A 119 -17.30 6.68 -5.17
C LYS A 119 -15.78 6.57 -5.02
N LEU A 120 -15.12 5.48 -5.44
CA LEU A 120 -13.65 5.34 -5.34
C LEU A 120 -12.95 6.29 -6.33
N PRO A 121 -12.52 7.51 -5.95
CA PRO A 121 -12.13 8.53 -6.90
C PRO A 121 -10.65 8.43 -7.28
N ILE A 122 -9.87 7.71 -6.47
CA ILE A 122 -8.42 7.67 -6.54
C ILE A 122 -7.99 6.21 -6.47
N THR A 123 -7.34 5.74 -7.52
CA THR A 123 -6.83 4.38 -7.62
C THR A 123 -5.57 4.20 -6.77
N TYR A 124 -5.37 2.97 -6.30
CA TYR A 124 -4.12 2.59 -5.65
C TYR A 124 -2.97 2.66 -6.68
N PRO A 125 -1.76 3.12 -6.31
CA PRO A 125 -0.63 3.21 -7.23
C PRO A 125 -0.02 1.81 -7.52
N ASP A 126 -0.32 1.24 -8.68
CA ASP A 126 0.06 -0.15 -9.04
C ASP A 126 1.57 -0.41 -9.06
N SER A 127 2.39 0.59 -9.42
CA SER A 127 3.85 0.49 -9.48
C SER A 127 4.55 0.78 -8.15
N LEU A 128 3.81 1.17 -7.11
CA LEU A 128 4.39 1.62 -5.84
C LEU A 128 5.24 0.55 -5.15
N LEU A 129 4.81 -0.72 -5.17
CA LEU A 129 5.61 -1.80 -4.58
C LEU A 129 6.97 -1.95 -5.26
N LYS A 130 7.02 -1.78 -6.59
CA LYS A 130 8.27 -1.84 -7.35
C LYS A 130 9.19 -0.69 -6.94
N TYR A 131 8.66 0.53 -6.86
CA TYR A 131 9.39 1.70 -6.40
C TYR A 131 9.99 1.49 -5.00
N VAL A 132 9.16 1.14 -4.01
CA VAL A 132 9.60 0.97 -2.62
C VAL A 132 10.63 -0.16 -2.46
N LYS A 133 10.49 -1.26 -3.22
CA LYS A 133 11.49 -2.34 -3.23
C LYS A 133 12.85 -1.87 -3.75
N THR A 134 12.85 -1.06 -4.81
CA THR A 134 14.08 -0.49 -5.40
C THR A 134 14.78 0.40 -4.39
N GLU A 135 14.06 1.34 -3.78
CA GLU A 135 14.63 2.27 -2.81
C GLU A 135 15.10 1.58 -1.53
N TYR A 136 14.30 0.66 -0.98
CA TYR A 136 14.73 -0.13 0.17
C TYR A 136 16.00 -0.92 -0.11
N SER A 137 16.10 -1.55 -1.30
CA SER A 137 17.29 -2.31 -1.70
C SER A 137 18.50 -1.40 -1.87
N ARG A 138 18.35 -0.23 -2.50
CA ARG A 138 19.40 0.78 -2.66
C ARG A 138 19.94 1.20 -1.29
N LEU A 139 19.05 1.54 -0.36
CA LEU A 139 19.41 1.98 0.99
C LEU A 139 20.05 0.87 1.82
N LYS A 140 19.59 -0.38 1.71
CA LYS A 140 20.24 -1.53 2.36
C LYS A 140 21.66 -1.76 1.84
N GLN A 141 21.91 -1.54 0.55
CA GLN A 141 23.28 -1.62 0.00
C GLN A 141 24.17 -0.50 0.52
N ILE A 142 23.66 0.73 0.62
CA ILE A 142 24.39 1.87 1.20
C ILE A 142 24.71 1.59 2.68
N GLN A 143 23.72 1.13 3.45
CA GLN A 143 23.90 0.75 4.85
C GLN A 143 24.97 -0.34 5.02
N ALA A 144 24.94 -1.40 4.21
CA ALA A 144 25.93 -2.47 4.27
C ALA A 144 27.36 -1.96 3.99
N LYS A 145 27.53 -1.12 2.97
CA LYS A 145 28.82 -0.48 2.66
C LYS A 145 29.34 0.36 3.81
N LEU A 146 28.47 1.18 4.42
CA LEU A 146 28.84 2.07 5.52
C LEU A 146 29.18 1.32 6.81
N LEU A 147 28.62 0.12 7.02
CA LEU A 147 28.87 -0.72 8.19
C LEU A 147 30.01 -1.74 7.97
N GLY A 148 30.63 -1.77 6.79
CA GLY A 148 31.69 -2.72 6.47
C GLY A 148 31.22 -4.17 6.27
N PHE A 149 29.92 -4.40 6.07
CA PHE A 149 29.42 -5.75 5.76
C PHE A 149 29.74 -6.13 4.31
N PRO A 150 30.31 -7.31 4.04
CA PRO A 150 30.49 -7.80 2.68
C PRO A 150 29.13 -7.97 1.97
N ARG A 151 29.07 -7.68 0.66
CA ARG A 151 27.87 -7.88 -0.17
C ARG A 151 27.32 -9.29 0.05
N HIS A 152 26.04 -9.43 0.42
CA HIS A 152 25.36 -10.72 0.28
C HIS A 152 25.20 -11.02 -1.21
N PRO A 153 25.85 -12.09 -1.74
CA PRO A 153 25.70 -12.48 -3.13
C PRO A 153 24.46 -13.37 -3.22
N ASN A 154 23.28 -12.77 -3.26
CA ASN A 154 22.08 -13.33 -3.92
C ASN A 154 20.87 -12.45 -3.63
N SER A 155 20.58 -11.55 -4.57
CA SER A 155 19.24 -11.02 -4.77
C SER A 155 18.97 -11.00 -6.27
N LYS A 156 18.86 -12.20 -6.87
CA LYS A 156 18.04 -12.38 -8.06
C LYS A 156 16.60 -12.53 -7.54
N LEU A 157 15.85 -11.45 -7.64
CA LEU A 157 14.38 -11.45 -7.63
C LEU A 157 13.95 -10.86 -8.96
#